data_AF-A0ABD3Q383-F1
#
_entry.id   AF-A0ABD3Q383-F1
#
_cell.length_a   1.000
_cell.length_b   1.000
_cell.length_c   1.000
_cell.angle_alpha   90.00
_cell.angle_beta   90.00
_cell.angle_gamma   90.00
#
_symmetry.space_group_name_H-M   'P 1'
#
loop_
_entity.id
_entity.type
_entity.pdbx_description
1 polymer ?
#
loop_
_entity_poly.entity_id
_entity_poly.type
_entity_poly.pdbx_seq_one_letter_code
_entity_poly.pdbx_strand_id
1 'polypeptide(L)'
;MQLKKGGQYDEGRYWIKKIKLESTTGAPIQIFDLIVHEDVDRDDVYNNRKVYAQDNFALGRPVTQSSTFRGKFHASQAVDGNINSTFSHTASDDKSAWLEVDLTAPIAVRKVEIHNRWCGSPADPKACLCRLSDAKIILYDEENDAVFKYSLGDTCNKQVIHAFENIIPDHPWDMCDDDSDCNPFSQTVCTEYTSRKYKYCAAPPKQITEVQEWAEMSNLQEVDSSKKDIPLACDVARYNLGLYAFANQTSHFVLGATMMPSNEEEDVVAGCPPALAFASLAGRKVIFLSPTAEEDVHLLSDFNVQALGSAELKDILDAEHKAEAIDDSKYDLTANTCVHYAAKIWRGLDIEETRDLADFIITNLLKDGSSLEYAKQNAKYDGRRALTSYLMEGDEVGFGEYVKDTVYSQLYINP
;
A
#
# COMPACT_ATOMS: atom_id res chain seq x y z
N MET A 1 -5.91 25.07 -28.03
CA MET A 1 -6.15 24.78 -26.61
C MET A 1 -7.39 25.57 -26.20
N GLN A 2 -8.56 24.94 -26.22
CA GLN A 2 -9.81 25.61 -25.85
C GLN A 2 -10.03 25.39 -24.36
N LEU A 3 -10.14 26.49 -23.61
CA LEU A 3 -10.57 26.51 -22.22
C LEU A 3 -11.98 25.91 -22.13
N LYS A 4 -12.11 24.69 -21.58
CA LYS A 4 -13.42 24.22 -21.08
C LYS A 4 -13.69 24.94 -19.76
N LYS A 5 -14.90 25.49 -19.63
CA LYS A 5 -15.38 26.14 -18.40
C LYS A 5 -15.25 25.19 -17.20
N GLY A 6 -14.59 25.64 -16.13
CA GLY A 6 -14.52 24.94 -14.84
C GLY A 6 -13.18 24.27 -14.52
N GLY A 7 -12.05 24.91 -14.80
CA GLY A 7 -10.73 24.52 -14.26
C GLY A 7 -10.13 23.19 -14.76
N GLN A 8 -10.82 22.43 -15.62
CA GLN A 8 -10.32 21.18 -16.19
C GLN A 8 -9.65 21.47 -17.55
N TYR A 9 -8.32 21.41 -17.58
CA TYR A 9 -7.54 21.45 -18.82
C TYR A 9 -7.44 20.05 -19.43
N ASP A 10 -7.04 19.96 -20.72
CA ASP A 10 -7.14 18.82 -21.66
C ASP A 10 -6.60 17.45 -21.16
N GLU A 11 -6.09 17.36 -19.93
CA GLU A 11 -5.50 16.16 -19.34
C GLU A 11 -5.96 15.86 -17.90
N GLY A 12 -7.14 16.34 -17.46
CA GLY A 12 -7.68 15.97 -16.13
C GLY A 12 -6.92 16.55 -14.93
N ARG A 13 -5.78 17.24 -15.15
CA ARG A 13 -5.00 17.92 -14.13
C ARG A 13 -5.66 19.22 -13.68
N TYR A 14 -5.78 19.41 -12.37
CA TYR A 14 -6.14 20.70 -11.76
C TYR A 14 -4.89 21.54 -11.52
N TRP A 15 -4.84 22.70 -12.20
CA TRP A 15 -3.80 23.69 -12.00
C TRP A 15 -4.20 24.61 -10.85
N ILE A 16 -3.53 24.46 -9.71
CA ILE A 16 -3.89 25.12 -8.46
C ILE A 16 -3.05 26.37 -8.29
N LYS A 17 -3.71 27.50 -8.05
CA LYS A 17 -3.07 28.78 -7.74
C LYS A 17 -3.12 29.10 -6.26
N LYS A 18 -4.18 28.68 -5.54
CA LYS A 18 -4.32 28.95 -4.12
C LYS A 18 -4.75 27.74 -3.32
N ILE A 19 -4.27 27.69 -2.08
CA ILE A 19 -4.58 26.63 -1.12
C ILE A 19 -5.07 27.29 0.16
N LYS A 20 -6.29 26.96 0.58
CA LYS A 20 -6.89 27.46 1.80
C LYS A 20 -7.08 26.34 2.82
N LEU A 21 -6.51 26.51 4.00
CA LEU A 21 -6.81 25.74 5.20
C LEU A 21 -7.88 26.49 5.99
N GLU A 22 -9.00 25.84 6.29
CA GLU A 22 -10.17 26.44 6.91
C GLU A 22 -10.66 25.60 8.10
N SER A 23 -10.84 26.24 9.26
CA SER A 23 -11.40 25.61 10.44
C SER A 23 -12.90 25.37 10.28
N THR A 24 -13.36 24.16 10.62
CA THR A 24 -14.79 23.79 10.61
C THR A 24 -15.38 23.72 12.01
N THR A 25 -14.54 23.71 13.04
CA THR A 25 -14.92 23.55 14.45
C THR A 25 -14.89 24.87 15.22
N GLY A 26 -14.43 25.94 14.57
CA GLY A 26 -14.21 27.25 15.21
C GLY A 26 -12.98 27.27 16.13
N ALA A 27 -12.15 26.23 16.09
CA ALA A 27 -10.81 26.24 16.66
C ALA A 27 -9.87 27.12 15.83
N PRO A 28 -8.86 27.77 16.45
CA PRO A 28 -7.89 28.56 15.71
C PRO A 28 -7.01 27.66 14.84
N ILE A 29 -6.60 28.16 13.67
CA ILE A 29 -5.59 27.51 12.84
C ILE A 29 -4.23 27.84 13.41
N GLN A 30 -3.42 26.80 13.59
CA GLN A 30 -2.04 26.91 14.03
C GLN A 30 -1.19 25.83 13.38
N ILE A 31 -0.12 26.25 12.71
CA ILE A 31 0.76 25.35 11.97
C ILE A 31 2.19 25.86 12.05
N PHE A 32 3.15 24.95 12.12
CA PHE A 32 4.56 25.28 11.95
C PHE A 32 4.89 25.55 10.49
N ASP A 33 4.38 24.73 9.56
CA ASP A 33 4.61 24.91 8.13
C ASP A 33 3.54 24.20 7.30
N LEU A 34 3.32 24.67 6.07
CA LEU A 34 2.50 24.07 5.02
C LEU A 34 3.39 23.83 3.82
N ILE A 35 3.57 22.55 3.50
CA ILE A 35 4.40 22.07 2.40
C ILE A 35 3.51 21.67 1.23
N VAL A 36 3.86 22.16 0.03
CA VAL A 36 3.16 21.85 -1.21
C VAL A 36 4.11 21.14 -2.15
N HIS A 37 3.75 19.94 -2.57
CA HIS A 37 4.50 19.19 -3.57
C HIS A 37 3.80 19.31 -4.93
N GLU A 38 4.56 19.68 -5.96
CA GLU A 38 4.12 19.58 -7.35
C GLU A 38 4.16 18.12 -7.83
N ASP A 39 3.30 17.81 -8.79
CA ASP A 39 3.31 16.60 -9.59
C ASP A 39 4.27 16.80 -10.76
N VAL A 40 5.40 16.08 -10.75
CA VAL A 40 6.44 16.22 -11.77
C VAL A 40 6.30 15.06 -12.75
N ASP A 41 6.14 15.39 -14.03
CA ASP A 41 6.03 14.38 -15.09
C ASP A 41 7.27 13.49 -15.13
N ARG A 42 7.07 12.17 -15.23
CA ARG A 42 8.14 11.16 -15.16
C ARG A 42 9.20 11.37 -16.26
N ASP A 43 8.81 11.96 -17.39
CA ASP A 43 9.68 12.27 -18.52
C ASP A 43 10.64 13.45 -18.27
N ASP A 44 10.31 14.39 -17.38
CA ASP A 44 11.18 15.53 -17.06
C ASP A 44 12.37 15.12 -16.16
N VAL A 45 12.21 14.04 -15.40
CA VAL A 45 13.28 13.41 -14.58
C VAL A 45 14.32 12.72 -15.47
N TYR A 46 13.89 12.12 -16.59
CA TYR A 46 14.78 11.40 -17.52
C TYR A 46 15.66 12.33 -18.37
N ASN A 47 15.22 13.57 -18.61
CA ASN A 47 15.90 14.53 -19.50
C ASN A 47 16.96 15.42 -18.83
N ASN A 48 17.39 15.11 -17.62
CA ASN A 48 18.52 15.77 -16.94
C ASN A 48 18.38 17.31 -16.86
N ARG A 49 17.15 17.84 -16.91
CA ARG A 49 16.90 19.18 -16.38
C ARG A 49 17.23 19.05 -14.90
N LYS A 50 18.25 19.77 -14.45
CA LYS A 50 18.43 20.12 -13.04
C LYS A 50 17.21 20.96 -12.62
N VAL A 51 16.07 20.31 -12.46
CA VAL A 51 14.98 20.81 -11.65
C VAL A 51 15.58 20.74 -10.25
N TYR A 52 16.03 21.88 -9.74
CA TYR A 52 16.12 22.05 -8.31
C TYR A 52 14.68 21.90 -7.84
N ALA A 53 14.25 20.67 -7.56
CA ALA A 53 12.95 20.41 -6.97
C ALA A 53 12.92 21.25 -5.70
N GLN A 54 12.21 22.38 -5.74
CA GLN A 54 11.77 22.98 -4.51
C GLN A 54 10.82 21.94 -3.93
N ASP A 55 11.28 21.19 -2.93
CA ASP A 55 10.45 20.18 -2.27
C ASP A 55 9.18 20.81 -1.66
N ASN A 56 9.19 22.14 -1.44
CA ASN A 56 8.04 22.92 -1.00
C ASN A 56 7.76 24.11 -1.94
N PHE A 57 6.71 24.01 -2.76
CA PHE A 57 6.25 25.10 -3.64
C PHE A 57 5.57 26.25 -2.90
N ALA A 58 5.15 26.05 -1.65
CA ALA A 58 4.64 27.10 -0.78
C ALA A 58 5.76 27.92 -0.13
N LEU A 59 7.01 27.45 -0.11
CA LEU A 59 8.12 28.12 0.56
C LEU A 59 8.28 29.57 0.09
N GLY A 60 8.16 30.50 1.03
CA GLY A 60 8.29 31.94 0.80
C GLY A 60 7.15 32.56 -0.03
N ARG A 61 6.07 31.83 -0.31
CA ARG A 61 4.93 32.33 -1.09
C ARG A 61 4.09 33.33 -0.28
N PRO A 62 3.38 34.25 -0.95
CA PRO A 62 2.40 35.10 -0.28
C PRO A 62 1.35 34.26 0.45
N VAL A 63 1.12 34.58 1.71
CA VAL A 63 0.15 33.88 2.56
C VAL A 63 -0.60 34.90 3.41
N THR A 64 -1.90 34.69 3.54
CA THR A 64 -2.79 35.51 4.36
C THR A 64 -3.57 34.63 5.33
N GLN A 65 -4.05 35.23 6.41
CA GLN A 65 -4.85 34.52 7.41
C GLN A 65 -5.97 35.43 7.90
N SER A 66 -7.08 34.83 8.32
CA SER A 66 -8.29 35.54 8.75
C SER A 66 -8.05 36.53 9.90
N SER A 67 -7.14 36.20 10.81
CA SER A 67 -6.77 37.03 11.97
C SER A 67 -5.38 36.65 12.47
N THR A 68 -4.71 37.55 13.21
CA THR A 68 -3.36 37.29 13.73
C THR A 68 -3.34 37.28 15.25
N PHE A 69 -2.98 36.15 15.86
CA PHE A 69 -2.91 36.05 17.31
C PHE A 69 -1.87 37.02 17.87
N ARG A 70 -2.32 37.92 18.76
CA ARG A 70 -1.49 38.92 19.46
C ARG A 70 -0.64 39.83 18.55
N GLY A 71 -0.96 39.90 17.25
CA GLY A 71 -0.15 40.63 16.27
C GLY A 71 1.28 40.12 16.11
N LYS A 72 1.56 38.85 16.46
CA LYS A 72 2.92 38.27 16.45
C LYS A 72 3.05 37.00 15.60
N PHE A 73 1.99 36.21 15.51
CA PHE A 73 2.02 34.89 14.85
C PHE A 73 1.49 35.02 13.42
N HIS A 74 2.32 35.62 12.58
CA HIS A 74 1.95 36.03 11.22
C HIS A 74 1.79 34.83 10.30
N ALA A 75 0.94 34.99 9.27
CA ALA A 75 0.69 33.98 8.26
C ALA A 75 1.98 33.49 7.58
N SER A 76 2.94 34.40 7.35
CA SER A 76 4.23 34.09 6.70
C SER A 76 5.05 33.01 7.39
N GLN A 77 4.79 32.76 8.68
CA GLN A 77 5.45 31.69 9.44
C GLN A 77 4.92 30.30 9.09
N ALA A 78 3.84 30.18 8.31
CA ALA A 78 3.34 28.92 7.80
C ALA A 78 4.07 28.45 6.53
N VAL A 79 4.99 29.24 5.98
CA VAL A 79 5.66 28.97 4.70
C VAL A 79 7.12 29.41 4.74
N ASP A 80 7.74 29.42 5.93
CA ASP A 80 9.11 29.90 6.14
C ASP A 80 10.17 28.78 6.13
N GLY A 81 9.74 27.52 6.00
CA GLY A 81 10.61 26.33 5.98
C GLY A 81 10.95 25.81 7.37
N ASN A 82 10.35 26.35 8.44
CA ASN A 82 10.72 26.06 9.82
C ASN A 82 9.64 25.28 10.56
N ILE A 83 9.75 23.96 10.45
CA ILE A 83 8.76 23.01 10.95
C ILE A 83 8.68 22.87 12.48
N ASN A 84 9.52 23.56 13.27
CA ASN A 84 9.67 23.29 14.70
C ASN A 84 9.74 24.52 15.63
N SER A 85 10.03 25.73 15.12
CA SER A 85 10.36 26.86 16.01
C SER A 85 9.64 28.17 15.72
N THR A 86 9.11 28.37 14.52
CA THR A 86 8.19 29.46 14.17
C THR A 86 6.85 28.86 13.76
N PHE A 87 5.75 29.59 13.98
CA PHE A 87 4.42 29.08 13.64
C PHE A 87 3.44 30.22 13.37
N SER A 88 2.52 29.99 12.43
CA SER A 88 1.33 30.82 12.25
C SER A 88 0.27 30.47 13.30
N HIS A 89 -0.51 31.45 13.74
CA HIS A 89 -1.64 31.24 14.63
C HIS A 89 -2.72 32.32 14.46
N THR A 90 -3.95 31.91 14.16
CA THR A 90 -5.10 32.81 14.10
C THR A 90 -5.60 33.20 15.49
N ALA A 91 -6.34 34.29 15.64
CA ALA A 91 -6.84 34.71 16.95
C ALA A 91 -7.78 33.66 17.56
N SER A 92 -7.74 33.48 18.88
CA SER A 92 -8.52 32.41 19.55
C SER A 92 -10.04 32.66 19.57
N ASP A 93 -10.44 33.90 19.37
CA ASP A 93 -11.82 34.38 19.25
C ASP A 93 -12.34 34.35 17.80
N ASP A 94 -11.49 34.07 16.82
CA ASP A 94 -11.88 33.90 15.43
C ASP A 94 -12.50 32.52 15.18
N LYS A 95 -13.84 32.49 15.12
CA LYS A 95 -14.63 31.25 14.92
C LYS A 95 -14.70 30.79 13.46
N SER A 96 -14.14 31.55 12.53
CA SER A 96 -14.10 31.21 11.11
C SER A 96 -12.67 31.33 10.60
N ALA A 97 -11.74 30.79 11.39
CA ALA A 97 -10.32 30.86 11.15
C ALA A 97 -9.94 30.19 9.82
N TRP A 98 -9.16 30.89 9.00
CA TRP A 98 -8.58 30.36 7.76
C TRP A 98 -7.16 30.90 7.54
N LEU A 99 -6.38 30.14 6.77
CA LEU A 99 -5.07 30.52 6.23
C LEU A 99 -5.05 30.16 4.74
N GLU A 100 -4.61 31.08 3.88
CA GLU A 100 -4.60 30.92 2.43
C GLU A 100 -3.21 31.25 1.87
N VAL A 101 -2.63 30.30 1.13
CA VAL A 101 -1.35 30.43 0.41
C VAL A 101 -1.65 30.68 -1.07
N ASP A 102 -1.02 31.71 -1.64
CA ASP A 102 -1.04 32.00 -3.08
C ASP A 102 0.27 31.52 -3.71
N LEU A 103 0.19 30.50 -4.56
CA LEU A 103 1.34 29.88 -5.22
C LEU A 103 1.95 30.77 -6.31
N THR A 104 1.37 31.95 -6.58
CA THR A 104 1.75 32.99 -7.55
C THR A 104 1.64 32.59 -9.02
N ALA A 105 1.81 31.31 -9.32
CA ALA A 105 1.53 30.68 -10.60
C ALA A 105 0.75 29.38 -10.34
N PRO A 106 -0.19 29.01 -11.21
CA PRO A 106 -0.84 27.71 -11.12
C PRO A 106 0.20 26.59 -11.27
N ILE A 107 0.14 25.58 -10.40
CA ILE A 107 0.95 24.36 -10.49
C ILE A 107 0.07 23.12 -10.37
N ALA A 108 0.54 21.98 -10.88
CA ALA A 108 -0.11 20.71 -10.65
C ALA A 108 0.22 20.22 -9.24
N VAL A 109 -0.65 20.43 -8.25
CA VAL A 109 -0.37 19.99 -6.88
C VAL A 109 -0.59 18.48 -6.76
N ARG A 110 0.39 17.77 -6.21
CA ARG A 110 0.33 16.33 -5.92
C ARG A 110 -0.13 16.05 -4.51
N LYS A 111 0.43 16.77 -3.54
CA LYS A 111 0.24 16.53 -2.10
C LYS A 111 0.43 17.82 -1.32
N VAL A 112 -0.33 17.98 -0.23
CA VAL A 112 -0.10 19.00 0.78
C VAL A 112 0.27 18.34 2.12
N GLU A 113 1.37 18.75 2.73
CA GLU A 113 1.74 18.33 4.08
C GLU A 113 1.62 19.50 5.05
N ILE A 114 1.09 19.24 6.24
CA ILE A 114 0.91 20.26 7.27
C ILE A 114 1.71 19.82 8.49
N HIS A 115 2.71 20.61 8.86
CA HIS A 115 3.40 20.47 10.13
C HIS A 115 2.55 21.10 11.23
N ASN A 116 1.81 20.26 11.93
CA ASN A 116 0.83 20.65 12.93
C ASN A 116 1.49 21.13 14.22
N ARG A 117 0.89 22.13 14.86
CA ARG A 117 1.48 22.76 16.04
C ARG A 117 1.11 22.04 17.33
N TRP A 118 2.10 21.42 17.97
CA TRP A 118 2.02 20.97 19.36
C TRP A 118 2.30 22.11 20.34
N CYS A 119 1.84 21.97 21.59
CA CYS A 119 2.03 22.98 22.63
C CYS A 119 3.06 22.56 23.68
N GLY A 120 4.24 23.19 23.63
CA GLY A 120 5.29 23.05 24.64
C GLY A 120 6.19 21.84 24.44
N SER A 121 5.63 20.66 24.16
CA SER A 121 6.40 19.49 23.71
C SER A 121 5.65 18.68 22.63
N PRO A 122 6.35 17.85 21.83
CA PRO A 122 5.73 17.01 20.82
C PRO A 122 4.77 15.94 21.38
N ALA A 123 4.85 15.64 22.67
CA ALA A 123 3.88 14.81 23.39
C ALA A 123 2.54 15.52 23.66
N ASP A 124 2.50 16.83 23.43
CA ASP A 124 1.31 17.69 23.38
C ASP A 124 0.29 17.48 24.52
N PRO A 125 0.68 17.62 25.79
CA PRO A 125 -0.23 17.43 26.94
C PRO A 125 -1.38 18.45 26.98
N LYS A 126 -1.34 19.49 26.14
CA LYS A 126 -2.37 20.53 26.01
C LYS A 126 -3.29 20.31 24.81
N ALA A 127 -3.13 19.20 24.08
CA ALA A 127 -3.96 18.81 22.94
C ALA A 127 -4.06 19.91 21.85
N CYS A 128 -2.97 20.61 21.57
CA CYS A 128 -2.91 21.59 20.50
C CYS A 128 -2.93 20.96 19.10
N LEU A 129 -2.42 19.74 18.95
CA LEU A 129 -2.48 18.96 17.71
C LEU A 129 -3.92 18.62 17.31
N CYS A 130 -4.84 18.56 18.28
CA CYS A 130 -6.26 18.33 18.02
C CYS A 130 -6.98 19.51 17.34
N ARG A 131 -6.42 20.73 17.37
CA ARG A 131 -7.13 21.94 16.91
C ARG A 131 -7.41 21.99 15.42
N LEU A 132 -6.67 21.21 14.61
CA LEU A 132 -6.91 21.08 13.17
C LEU A 132 -7.88 19.95 12.83
N SER A 133 -8.44 19.25 13.83
CA SER A 133 -9.37 18.15 13.56
C SER A 133 -10.58 18.68 12.80
N ASP A 134 -10.97 17.93 11.77
CA ASP A 134 -12.04 18.23 10.82
C ASP A 134 -11.88 19.52 10.00
N ALA A 135 -10.74 20.22 10.11
CA ALA A 135 -10.44 21.35 9.23
C ALA A 135 -10.41 20.88 7.76
N LYS A 136 -10.57 21.84 6.84
CA LYS A 136 -10.64 21.56 5.41
C LYS A 136 -9.50 22.22 4.67
N ILE A 137 -8.93 21.49 3.71
CA ILE A 137 -8.13 22.06 2.63
C ILE A 137 -9.04 22.30 1.43
N ILE A 138 -8.96 23.49 0.85
CA ILE A 138 -9.69 23.88 -0.35
C ILE A 138 -8.66 24.38 -1.36
N LEU A 139 -8.71 23.84 -2.58
CA LEU A 139 -7.82 24.23 -3.66
C LEU A 139 -8.59 25.07 -4.66
N TYR A 140 -7.97 26.16 -5.09
CA TYR A 140 -8.52 27.07 -6.07
C TYR A 140 -7.63 27.14 -7.30
N ASP A 141 -8.26 27.16 -8.45
CA ASP A 141 -7.59 27.37 -9.73
C ASP A 141 -7.19 28.85 -9.94
N GLU A 142 -6.74 29.17 -11.15
CA GLU A 142 -6.36 30.53 -11.52
C GLU A 142 -7.54 31.53 -11.48
N GLU A 143 -8.75 31.05 -11.74
CA GLU A 143 -9.99 31.83 -11.78
C GLU A 143 -10.56 32.08 -10.36
N ASN A 144 -9.94 31.47 -9.34
CA ASN A 144 -10.41 31.38 -7.95
C ASN A 144 -11.67 30.53 -7.77
N ASP A 145 -11.91 29.58 -8.67
CA ASP A 145 -12.95 28.58 -8.48
C ASP A 145 -12.43 27.45 -7.59
N ALA A 146 -13.24 27.05 -6.60
CA ALA A 146 -12.89 25.96 -5.70
C ALA A 146 -13.04 24.62 -6.44
N VAL A 147 -11.92 24.07 -6.90
CA VAL A 147 -11.87 22.84 -7.71
C VAL A 147 -11.77 21.57 -6.88
N PHE A 148 -11.30 21.66 -5.63
CA PHE A 148 -11.13 20.50 -4.75
C PHE A 148 -11.29 20.86 -3.27
N LYS A 149 -11.85 19.93 -2.48
CA LYS A 149 -12.04 20.07 -1.02
C LYS A 149 -11.72 18.75 -0.32
N TYR A 150 -10.91 18.82 0.73
CA TYR A 150 -10.50 17.66 1.52
C TYR A 150 -10.69 17.94 3.02
N SER A 151 -11.25 16.98 3.75
CA SER A 151 -11.42 17.06 5.21
C SER A 151 -10.26 16.35 5.90
N LEU A 152 -9.61 16.99 6.86
CA LEU A 152 -8.44 16.42 7.56
C LEU A 152 -8.80 15.26 8.50
N GLY A 153 -10.07 15.15 8.92
CA GLY A 153 -10.51 14.17 9.93
C GLY A 153 -9.86 14.41 11.29
N ASP A 154 -9.70 13.36 12.10
CA ASP A 154 -9.04 13.47 13.41
C ASP A 154 -7.53 13.74 13.26
N THR A 155 -7.08 14.90 13.75
CA THR A 155 -5.66 15.30 13.74
C THR A 155 -5.00 15.20 15.11
N CYS A 156 -5.72 14.75 16.14
CA CYS A 156 -5.16 14.60 17.48
C CYS A 156 -3.90 13.74 17.48
N ASN A 157 -2.86 14.18 18.19
CA ASN A 157 -1.55 13.53 18.29
C ASN A 157 -0.78 13.39 16.96
N LYS A 158 -1.25 13.97 15.85
CA LYS A 158 -0.57 13.94 14.55
C LYS A 158 0.26 15.21 14.36
N GLN A 159 1.58 15.09 14.47
CA GLN A 159 2.53 16.19 14.24
C GLN A 159 2.67 16.56 12.77
N VAL A 160 2.49 15.59 11.86
CA VAL A 160 2.46 15.80 10.42
C VAL A 160 1.12 15.26 9.91
N ILE A 161 0.45 16.06 9.10
CA ILE A 161 -0.80 15.69 8.44
C ILE A 161 -0.55 15.69 6.95
N HIS A 162 -0.73 14.53 6.31
CA HIS A 162 -0.70 14.41 4.88
C HIS A 162 -2.12 14.62 4.36
N ALA A 163 -2.38 15.78 3.77
CA ALA A 163 -3.65 16.10 3.16
C ALA A 163 -3.61 15.59 1.72
N PHE A 164 -4.37 14.52 1.47
CA PHE A 164 -4.47 13.75 0.22
C PHE A 164 -3.13 13.33 -0.40
N GLU A 165 -3.15 12.25 -1.16
CA GLU A 165 -2.11 11.97 -2.14
C GLU A 165 -2.82 11.88 -3.48
N ASN A 166 -2.31 12.61 -4.47
CA ASN A 166 -2.84 12.74 -5.83
C ASN A 166 -4.25 13.38 -5.86
N ILE A 167 -4.29 14.71 -6.01
CA ILE A 167 -5.57 15.47 -6.23
C ILE A 167 -6.25 15.04 -7.55
N ILE A 168 -5.49 14.40 -8.43
CA ILE A 168 -5.87 14.00 -9.77
C ILE A 168 -5.53 12.50 -9.89
N PRO A 169 -6.39 11.62 -10.43
CA PRO A 169 -5.96 10.27 -10.80
C PRO A 169 -4.74 10.41 -11.70
N ASP A 170 -3.70 9.61 -11.49
CA ASP A 170 -2.50 9.64 -12.31
C ASP A 170 -2.90 9.52 -13.80
N HIS A 171 -2.95 10.64 -14.52
CA HIS A 171 -3.34 10.78 -15.94
C HIS A 171 -4.85 10.73 -16.36
N PRO A 172 -5.22 11.51 -17.40
CA PRO A 172 -6.53 11.47 -18.07
C PRO A 172 -6.78 10.20 -18.90
N TRP A 173 -5.75 9.35 -19.05
CA TRP A 173 -5.84 8.07 -19.75
C TRP A 173 -6.42 6.95 -18.87
N ASP A 174 -6.63 7.22 -17.58
CA ASP A 174 -7.20 6.26 -16.63
C ASP A 174 -8.71 6.46 -16.42
N MET A 175 -9.39 7.32 -17.19
CA MET A 175 -10.86 7.29 -17.24
C MET A 175 -11.30 6.22 -18.22
N CYS A 176 -12.23 5.38 -17.79
CA CYS A 176 -12.74 4.26 -18.57
C CYS A 176 -14.26 4.22 -18.54
N ASP A 177 -14.88 3.77 -19.62
CA ASP A 177 -16.28 3.35 -19.60
C ASP A 177 -16.36 1.84 -19.30
N ASP A 178 -15.36 1.07 -19.77
CA ASP A 178 -15.14 -0.35 -19.54
C ASP A 178 -13.65 -0.76 -19.50
N ASP A 179 -13.35 -2.03 -19.19
CA ASP A 179 -11.98 -2.53 -18.98
C ASP A 179 -11.07 -2.43 -20.21
N SER A 180 -11.63 -2.26 -21.42
CA SER A 180 -10.83 -2.16 -22.65
C SER A 180 -10.14 -0.80 -22.82
N ASP A 181 -10.60 0.21 -22.08
CA ASP A 181 -9.96 1.51 -22.00
C ASP A 181 -8.72 1.50 -21.08
N CYS A 182 -8.54 0.43 -20.29
CA CYS A 182 -7.46 0.30 -19.32
C CYS A 182 -6.23 -0.39 -19.93
N ASN A 183 -5.03 0.03 -19.49
CA ASN A 183 -3.79 -0.55 -19.99
C ASN A 183 -3.69 -2.04 -19.57
N PRO A 184 -3.72 -2.99 -20.52
CA PRO A 184 -3.73 -4.41 -20.21
C PRO A 184 -2.42 -4.89 -19.57
N PHE A 185 -1.33 -4.12 -19.69
CA PHE A 185 -0.03 -4.45 -19.10
C PHE A 185 0.11 -4.03 -17.62
N SER A 186 -0.78 -3.19 -17.09
CA SER A 186 -0.75 -2.72 -15.70
C SER A 186 -1.76 -3.41 -14.78
N GLN A 187 -2.51 -4.42 -15.27
CA GLN A 187 -3.55 -5.16 -14.53
C GLN A 187 -4.60 -4.24 -13.86
N THR A 188 -4.89 -3.10 -14.47
CA THR A 188 -5.90 -2.16 -13.98
C THR A 188 -7.27 -2.52 -14.53
N VAL A 189 -8.32 -2.38 -13.73
CA VAL A 189 -9.72 -2.65 -14.13
C VAL A 189 -10.58 -1.42 -13.91
N CYS A 190 -11.62 -1.28 -14.74
CA CYS A 190 -12.48 -0.13 -14.76
C CYS A 190 -13.44 -0.13 -13.57
N THR A 191 -13.02 0.54 -12.49
CA THR A 191 -13.65 0.43 -11.18
C THR A 191 -14.59 1.61 -10.91
N GLU A 192 -15.81 1.31 -10.44
CA GLU A 192 -16.79 2.31 -10.03
C GLU A 192 -16.64 2.63 -8.54
N TYR A 193 -16.16 3.83 -8.21
CA TYR A 193 -16.09 4.26 -6.82
C TYR A 193 -17.39 4.94 -6.40
N THR A 194 -18.10 4.35 -5.44
CA THR A 194 -19.44 4.76 -4.96
C THR A 194 -19.54 6.20 -4.44
N SER A 195 -18.42 6.91 -4.26
CA SER A 195 -18.36 8.32 -3.87
C SER A 195 -18.22 9.32 -5.03
N ARG A 196 -17.96 8.87 -6.27
CA ARG A 196 -17.71 9.71 -7.45
C ARG A 196 -18.50 9.14 -8.63
N LYS A 197 -19.29 9.95 -9.34
CA LYS A 197 -20.19 9.53 -10.45
C LYS A 197 -19.48 9.00 -11.72
N TYR A 198 -18.23 8.54 -11.64
CA TYR A 198 -17.38 8.17 -12.78
C TYR A 198 -16.54 6.94 -12.46
N LYS A 199 -16.19 6.16 -13.49
CA LYS A 199 -15.31 4.98 -13.41
C LYS A 199 -13.88 5.32 -13.85
N TYR A 200 -12.91 4.55 -13.37
CA TYR A 200 -11.50 4.74 -13.72
C TYR A 200 -10.71 3.43 -13.67
N CYS A 201 -9.62 3.36 -14.45
CA CYS A 201 -8.64 2.30 -14.46
C CYS A 201 -7.85 2.36 -13.16
N ALA A 202 -8.28 1.58 -12.18
CA ALA A 202 -7.61 1.49 -10.90
C ALA A 202 -6.81 0.19 -10.87
N ALA A 203 -5.65 0.22 -10.22
CA ALA A 203 -5.18 -1.01 -9.59
C ALA A 203 -6.28 -1.45 -8.61
N PRO A 204 -6.58 -2.75 -8.51
CA PRO A 204 -7.62 -3.23 -7.61
C PRO A 204 -7.39 -2.67 -6.17
N PRO A 205 -8.45 -2.23 -5.48
CA PRO A 205 -8.32 -1.51 -4.22
C PRO A 205 -7.61 -2.36 -3.15
N LYS A 206 -6.49 -1.87 -2.62
CA LYS A 206 -5.85 -2.44 -1.42
C LYS A 206 -6.67 -2.16 -0.16
N GLN A 207 -7.74 -2.94 0.05
CA GLN A 207 -8.07 -3.57 1.33
C GLN A 207 -9.12 -4.69 1.16
N ILE A 208 -8.85 -5.54 0.19
CA ILE A 208 -9.05 -6.97 0.25
C ILE A 208 -7.61 -7.46 -0.01
N THR A 209 -7.00 -8.28 0.85
CA THR A 209 -5.64 -8.74 0.50
C THR A 209 -5.72 -9.38 -0.88
N GLU A 210 -4.74 -9.18 -1.77
CA GLU A 210 -4.76 -9.77 -3.13
C GLU A 210 -5.05 -11.30 -3.08
N VAL A 211 -4.71 -11.94 -1.96
CA VAL A 211 -5.07 -13.31 -1.59
C VAL A 211 -6.59 -13.56 -1.40
N GLN A 212 -7.34 -12.61 -0.85
CA GLN A 212 -8.81 -12.67 -0.76
C GLN A 212 -9.48 -12.40 -2.13
N GLU A 213 -8.95 -11.48 -2.95
CA GLU A 213 -9.44 -11.29 -4.33
C GLU A 213 -9.18 -12.56 -5.18
N TRP A 214 -7.99 -13.16 -5.03
CA TRP A 214 -7.67 -14.47 -5.59
C TRP A 214 -8.62 -15.57 -5.09
N ALA A 215 -8.91 -15.60 -3.80
CA ALA A 215 -9.83 -16.57 -3.22
C ALA A 215 -11.22 -16.43 -3.83
N GLU A 216 -11.73 -15.21 -4.00
CA GLU A 216 -13.01 -14.95 -4.65
C GLU A 216 -13.00 -15.38 -6.12
N MET A 217 -11.95 -15.06 -6.88
CA MET A 217 -11.79 -15.47 -8.29
C MET A 217 -11.69 -16.99 -8.47
N SER A 218 -11.08 -17.67 -7.50
CA SER A 218 -10.85 -19.12 -7.51
C SER A 218 -11.99 -19.89 -6.82
N ASN A 219 -13.10 -19.20 -6.49
CA ASN A 219 -14.26 -19.75 -5.78
C ASN A 219 -13.88 -20.47 -4.47
N LEU A 220 -12.86 -19.96 -3.78
CA LEU A 220 -12.40 -20.47 -2.51
C LEU A 220 -13.17 -19.83 -1.37
N GLN A 221 -13.57 -20.68 -0.42
CA GLN A 221 -14.25 -20.24 0.77
C GLN A 221 -13.23 -19.92 1.87
N GLU A 222 -13.21 -18.67 2.32
CA GLU A 222 -12.48 -18.30 3.54
C GLU A 222 -13.15 -18.95 4.76
N VAL A 223 -12.36 -19.69 5.54
CA VAL A 223 -12.77 -20.27 6.81
C VAL A 223 -11.80 -19.87 7.91
N ASP A 224 -12.38 -19.71 9.09
CA ASP A 224 -11.66 -19.44 10.33
C ASP A 224 -11.01 -20.75 10.79
N SER A 225 -9.68 -20.76 10.96
CA SER A 225 -8.94 -21.95 11.41
C SER A 225 -9.33 -22.45 12.81
N SER A 226 -10.10 -21.65 13.57
CA SER A 226 -10.67 -22.04 14.86
C SER A 226 -12.08 -22.65 14.79
N LYS A 227 -12.74 -22.62 13.63
CA LYS A 227 -14.09 -23.17 13.44
C LYS A 227 -14.04 -24.57 12.85
N LYS A 228 -14.88 -25.47 13.36
CA LYS A 228 -14.99 -26.89 12.98
C LYS A 228 -15.67 -27.08 11.61
N ASP A 229 -15.19 -26.38 10.60
CA ASP A 229 -15.78 -26.40 9.26
C ASP A 229 -15.22 -27.55 8.39
N ILE A 230 -14.10 -28.17 8.81
CA ILE A 230 -13.53 -29.38 8.22
C ILE A 230 -13.98 -30.61 9.04
N PRO A 231 -14.56 -31.65 8.42
CA PRO A 231 -14.97 -32.87 9.13
C PRO A 231 -13.78 -33.59 9.80
N LEU A 232 -13.95 -34.05 11.04
CA LEU A 232 -12.92 -34.84 11.76
C LEU A 232 -12.51 -36.14 11.04
N ALA A 233 -13.36 -36.66 10.16
CA ALA A 233 -13.02 -37.82 9.33
C ALA A 233 -11.84 -37.51 8.38
N CYS A 234 -11.60 -36.24 8.06
CA CYS A 234 -10.53 -35.80 7.17
C CYS A 234 -9.15 -35.79 7.83
N ASP A 235 -9.05 -36.00 9.15
CA ASP A 235 -7.79 -35.94 9.89
C ASP A 235 -6.71 -36.86 9.29
N VAL A 236 -7.11 -38.04 8.82
CA VAL A 236 -6.23 -39.07 8.24
C VAL A 236 -5.98 -38.92 6.73
N ALA A 237 -6.69 -38.01 6.08
CA ALA A 237 -6.53 -37.79 4.64
C ALA A 237 -5.17 -37.15 4.37
N ARG A 238 -4.45 -37.68 3.37
CA ARG A 238 -3.11 -37.21 3.00
C ARG A 238 -3.18 -36.13 1.92
N TYR A 239 -2.38 -35.09 2.10
CA TYR A 239 -2.29 -33.97 1.15
C TYR A 239 -0.84 -33.78 0.71
N ASN A 240 -0.65 -33.47 -0.57
CA ASN A 240 0.60 -32.95 -1.10
C ASN A 240 0.71 -31.46 -0.76
N LEU A 241 1.79 -31.06 -0.12
CA LEU A 241 2.10 -29.66 0.16
C LEU A 241 2.96 -29.08 -0.95
N GLY A 242 2.66 -27.85 -1.33
CA GLY A 242 3.44 -27.08 -2.28
C GLY A 242 3.47 -25.60 -1.90
N LEU A 243 4.59 -24.94 -2.18
CA LEU A 243 4.67 -23.49 -2.19
C LEU A 243 4.30 -23.00 -3.58
N TYR A 244 3.22 -22.25 -3.69
CA TYR A 244 2.72 -21.73 -4.95
C TYR A 244 3.09 -20.26 -5.11
N ALA A 245 3.46 -19.87 -6.33
CA ALA A 245 3.74 -18.50 -6.72
C ALA A 245 2.86 -18.13 -7.93
N PHE A 246 2.26 -16.94 -7.89
CA PHE A 246 1.37 -16.46 -8.94
C PHE A 246 2.12 -16.32 -10.27
N ALA A 247 1.57 -16.83 -11.38
CA ALA A 247 2.27 -16.75 -12.67
C ALA A 247 2.37 -15.32 -13.20
N ASN A 248 1.38 -14.47 -12.91
CA ASN A 248 1.27 -13.11 -13.44
C ASN A 248 1.53 -12.01 -12.41
N GLN A 249 1.89 -12.38 -11.18
CA GLN A 249 2.22 -11.44 -10.11
C GLN A 249 3.47 -11.93 -9.40
N THR A 250 4.36 -11.00 -9.08
CA THR A 250 5.61 -11.29 -8.38
C THR A 250 5.46 -11.00 -6.90
N SER A 251 6.32 -11.62 -6.09
CA SER A 251 6.39 -11.50 -4.61
C SER A 251 5.25 -12.11 -3.77
N HIS A 252 4.21 -12.68 -4.40
CA HIS A 252 3.12 -13.36 -3.70
C HIS A 252 3.29 -14.87 -3.72
N PHE A 253 3.21 -15.48 -2.53
CA PHE A 253 3.32 -16.91 -2.34
C PHE A 253 2.17 -17.41 -1.48
N VAL A 254 1.79 -18.67 -1.64
CA VAL A 254 0.81 -19.31 -0.76
C VAL A 254 1.19 -20.77 -0.52
N LEU A 255 1.05 -21.24 0.72
CA LEU A 255 1.18 -22.65 1.02
C LEU A 255 -0.13 -23.34 0.64
N GLY A 256 -0.08 -24.25 -0.32
CA GLY A 256 -1.23 -25.05 -0.73
C GLY A 256 -1.07 -26.50 -0.28
N ALA A 257 -2.20 -27.15 -0.01
CA ALA A 257 -2.31 -28.58 0.24
C ALA A 257 -3.37 -29.16 -0.68
N THR A 258 -2.99 -30.10 -1.54
CA THR A 258 -3.92 -30.80 -2.46
C THR A 258 -4.08 -32.25 -2.04
N MET A 259 -5.32 -32.72 -1.96
CA MET A 259 -5.62 -34.08 -1.51
C MET A 259 -4.95 -35.07 -2.45
N MET A 260 -4.23 -36.04 -1.90
CA MET A 260 -3.60 -37.08 -2.70
C MET A 260 -4.70 -37.98 -3.29
N PRO A 261 -4.66 -38.30 -4.60
CA PRO A 261 -5.56 -39.30 -5.16
C PRO A 261 -5.26 -40.64 -4.48
N SER A 262 -6.29 -41.30 -3.95
CA SER A 262 -6.12 -42.63 -3.39
C SER A 262 -5.94 -43.65 -4.51
N ASN A 263 -5.02 -44.59 -4.30
CA ASN A 263 -4.78 -45.68 -5.26
C ASN A 263 -5.89 -46.74 -5.26
N GLU A 264 -6.84 -46.61 -4.32
CA GLU A 264 -8.00 -47.47 -4.14
C GLU A 264 -9.26 -46.59 -4.21
N GLU A 265 -10.27 -47.00 -4.99
CA GLU A 265 -11.54 -46.28 -5.22
C GLU A 265 -12.35 -46.00 -3.91
N GLU A 266 -11.87 -46.46 -2.75
CA GLU A 266 -12.56 -46.39 -1.44
C GLU A 266 -11.99 -45.35 -0.45
N ASP A 267 -10.88 -44.67 -0.75
CA ASP A 267 -10.14 -43.85 0.24
C ASP A 267 -10.33 -42.33 0.11
N VAL A 268 -11.16 -41.87 -0.83
CA VAL A 268 -11.63 -40.47 -0.80
C VAL A 268 -12.61 -40.36 0.35
N VAL A 269 -12.14 -39.87 1.51
CA VAL A 269 -13.00 -39.58 2.64
C VAL A 269 -14.03 -38.52 2.20
N ALA A 270 -15.25 -38.99 1.94
CA ALA A 270 -16.31 -38.16 1.39
C ALA A 270 -16.57 -36.93 2.28
N GLY A 271 -16.52 -35.74 1.68
CA GLY A 271 -16.72 -34.46 2.38
C GLY A 271 -15.44 -33.74 2.81
N CYS A 272 -14.26 -34.29 2.53
CA CYS A 272 -13.01 -33.54 2.72
C CYS A 272 -12.77 -32.55 1.58
N PRO A 273 -12.21 -31.36 1.90
CA PRO A 273 -11.88 -30.38 0.87
C PRO A 273 -10.79 -30.96 -0.04
N PRO A 274 -10.95 -30.99 -1.37
CA PRO A 274 -9.90 -31.47 -2.28
C PRO A 274 -8.60 -30.67 -2.18
N ALA A 275 -8.67 -29.49 -1.56
CA ALA A 275 -7.66 -28.47 -1.69
C ALA A 275 -7.79 -27.41 -0.58
N LEU A 276 -6.67 -27.05 0.04
CA LEU A 276 -6.56 -26.01 1.05
C LEU A 276 -5.43 -25.05 0.71
N ALA A 277 -5.56 -23.79 1.13
CA ALA A 277 -4.46 -22.83 1.10
C ALA A 277 -4.37 -22.04 2.40
N PHE A 278 -3.15 -21.73 2.83
CA PHE A 278 -2.84 -21.12 4.12
C PHE A 278 -2.15 -19.79 3.94
N ALA A 279 -2.66 -18.73 4.58
CA ALA A 279 -2.10 -17.39 4.50
C ALA A 279 -2.16 -16.64 5.84
N SER A 280 -1.25 -15.67 5.99
CA SER A 280 -1.30 -14.66 7.04
C SER A 280 -1.56 -13.31 6.42
N LEU A 281 -2.67 -12.68 6.81
CA LEU A 281 -3.17 -11.45 6.20
C LEU A 281 -3.37 -10.43 7.31
N ALA A 282 -2.68 -9.29 7.30
CA ALA A 282 -2.84 -8.24 8.32
C ALA A 282 -2.79 -8.76 9.77
N GLY A 283 -1.85 -9.67 10.07
CA GLY A 283 -1.69 -10.23 11.42
C GLY A 283 -2.74 -11.28 11.85
N ARG A 284 -3.62 -11.73 10.95
CA ARG A 284 -4.56 -12.85 11.20
C ARG A 284 -4.28 -14.05 10.29
N LYS A 285 -4.60 -15.25 10.77
CA LYS A 285 -4.46 -16.52 10.03
C LYS A 285 -5.72 -16.79 9.22
N VAL A 286 -5.55 -17.31 8.01
CA VAL A 286 -6.65 -17.56 7.08
C VAL A 286 -6.43 -18.89 6.37
N ILE A 287 -7.50 -19.70 6.29
CA ILE A 287 -7.55 -20.92 5.49
C ILE A 287 -8.57 -20.71 4.38
N PHE A 288 -8.19 -21.07 3.17
CA PHE A 288 -9.07 -21.10 2.01
C PHE A 288 -9.37 -22.54 1.64
N LEU A 289 -10.64 -22.87 1.45
CA LEU A 289 -11.09 -24.20 1.01
C LEU A 289 -11.62 -24.14 -0.42
N SER A 290 -11.28 -25.14 -1.23
CA SER A 290 -11.97 -25.34 -2.50
C SER A 290 -13.17 -26.26 -2.32
N PRO A 291 -14.39 -25.84 -2.71
CA PRO A 291 -15.62 -26.58 -2.40
C PRO A 291 -15.99 -27.72 -3.38
N THR A 292 -15.35 -27.85 -4.55
CA THR A 292 -15.78 -28.81 -5.58
C THR A 292 -14.72 -29.87 -5.88
N ALA A 293 -15.11 -31.15 -5.83
CA ALA A 293 -14.32 -32.29 -6.30
C ALA A 293 -14.58 -32.59 -7.80
N GLU A 294 -14.89 -31.57 -8.61
CA GLU A 294 -14.99 -31.75 -10.06
C GLU A 294 -13.56 -31.86 -10.63
N GLU A 295 -13.40 -32.75 -11.61
CA GLU A 295 -12.13 -33.32 -12.09
C GLU A 295 -11.05 -32.31 -12.55
N ASP A 296 -11.35 -31.02 -12.55
CA ASP A 296 -10.45 -29.93 -12.97
C ASP A 296 -10.31 -28.83 -11.92
N VAL A 297 -10.40 -29.13 -10.61
CA VAL A 297 -9.93 -28.18 -9.57
C VAL A 297 -8.40 -28.19 -9.53
N HIS A 298 -7.82 -27.65 -10.61
CA HIS A 298 -6.59 -26.90 -10.51
C HIS A 298 -6.91 -25.71 -9.61
N LEU A 299 -6.69 -25.82 -8.30
CA LEU A 299 -6.64 -24.66 -7.41
C LEU A 299 -5.89 -23.47 -8.07
N LEU A 300 -4.93 -23.79 -8.95
CA LEU A 300 -3.72 -23.05 -9.22
C LEU A 300 -3.17 -23.34 -10.64
N SER A 301 -4.01 -23.46 -11.69
CA SER A 301 -3.51 -23.66 -13.08
C SER A 301 -2.60 -22.53 -13.56
N ASP A 302 -2.79 -21.34 -12.98
CA ASP A 302 -2.02 -20.12 -13.25
C ASP A 302 -0.90 -19.89 -12.24
N PHE A 303 -0.40 -20.94 -11.58
CA PHE A 303 0.68 -20.82 -10.60
C PHE A 303 1.81 -21.77 -10.90
N ASN A 304 3.01 -21.28 -10.62
CA ASN A 304 4.17 -22.13 -10.46
C ASN A 304 4.10 -22.78 -9.08
N VAL A 305 4.47 -24.06 -8.97
CA VAL A 305 4.51 -24.78 -7.69
C VAL A 305 5.87 -25.39 -7.46
N GLN A 306 6.38 -25.22 -6.24
CA GLN A 306 7.46 -26.03 -5.71
C GLN A 306 6.87 -27.05 -4.74
N ALA A 307 7.00 -28.33 -5.07
CA ALA A 307 6.60 -29.40 -4.17
C ALA A 307 7.46 -29.41 -2.91
N LEU A 308 6.81 -29.57 -1.75
CA LEU A 308 7.45 -29.59 -0.43
C LEU A 308 7.43 -30.99 0.20
N GLY A 309 6.36 -31.75 -0.02
CA GLY A 309 6.19 -33.08 0.55
C GLY A 309 4.72 -33.46 0.69
N SER A 310 4.42 -34.40 1.60
CA SER A 310 3.04 -34.76 1.95
C SER A 310 2.88 -35.00 3.45
N ALA A 311 1.71 -34.69 3.98
CA ALA A 311 1.35 -34.92 5.39
C ALA A 311 -0.14 -35.24 5.54
N GLU A 312 -0.52 -35.77 6.71
CA GLU A 312 -1.92 -35.94 7.08
C GLU A 312 -2.54 -34.57 7.40
N LEU A 313 -3.82 -34.37 7.05
CA LEU A 313 -4.48 -33.08 7.23
C LEU A 313 -4.44 -32.62 8.68
N LYS A 314 -4.60 -33.54 9.63
CA LYS A 314 -4.51 -33.23 11.05
C LYS A 314 -3.16 -32.59 11.41
N ASP A 315 -2.06 -33.13 10.92
CA ASP A 315 -0.73 -32.61 11.22
C ASP A 315 -0.52 -31.25 10.56
N ILE A 316 -1.04 -31.04 9.35
CA ILE A 316 -1.01 -29.74 8.66
C ILE A 316 -1.77 -28.68 9.48
N LEU A 317 -2.99 -29.00 9.94
CA LEU A 317 -3.80 -28.11 10.76
C LEU A 317 -3.17 -27.87 12.13
N ASP A 318 -2.56 -28.87 12.75
CA ASP A 318 -1.84 -28.72 14.02
C ASP A 318 -0.59 -27.82 13.86
N ALA A 319 0.12 -27.92 12.72
CA ALA A 319 1.24 -27.06 12.39
C ALA A 319 0.79 -25.61 12.12
N GLU A 320 -0.31 -25.42 11.36
CA GLU A 320 -0.97 -24.11 11.17
C GLU A 320 -1.39 -23.51 12.50
N HIS A 321 -1.97 -24.33 13.39
CA HIS A 321 -2.45 -23.86 14.69
C HIS A 321 -1.32 -23.27 15.53
N LYS A 322 -0.15 -23.91 15.50
CA LYS A 322 1.08 -23.47 16.18
C LYS A 322 1.78 -22.30 15.48
N ALA A 323 1.57 -22.12 14.17
CA ALA A 323 2.17 -21.04 13.41
C ALA A 323 1.56 -19.69 13.80
N GLU A 324 2.38 -18.76 14.26
CA GLU A 324 1.95 -17.39 14.55
C GLU A 324 1.74 -16.60 13.25
N ALA A 325 0.62 -15.90 13.16
CA ALA A 325 0.38 -14.91 12.10
C ALA A 325 1.49 -13.84 12.11
N ILE A 326 1.77 -13.30 10.94
CA ILE A 326 2.72 -12.22 10.73
C ILE A 326 1.93 -10.95 10.47
N ASP A 327 2.16 -9.95 11.30
CA ASP A 327 1.68 -8.59 11.14
C ASP A 327 2.63 -7.83 10.21
N ASP A 328 2.13 -7.46 9.04
CA ASP A 328 2.83 -6.76 7.97
C ASP A 328 2.76 -5.23 8.09
N SER A 329 2.22 -4.71 9.20
CA SER A 329 2.16 -3.25 9.47
C SER A 329 3.54 -2.62 9.66
N LYS A 330 4.58 -3.41 9.94
CA LYS A 330 5.97 -2.97 10.05
C LYS A 330 6.75 -3.40 8.82
N TYR A 331 7.10 -2.40 8.01
CA TYR A 331 7.90 -2.57 6.80
C TYR A 331 9.23 -3.29 7.08
N ASP A 332 9.49 -4.39 6.35
CA ASP A 332 10.78 -5.08 6.26
C ASP A 332 10.91 -5.73 4.87
N LEU A 333 11.89 -5.27 4.08
CA LEU A 333 12.11 -5.76 2.71
C LEU A 333 12.60 -7.23 2.68
N THR A 334 13.15 -7.70 3.79
CA THR A 334 13.68 -9.06 3.94
C THR A 334 12.63 -10.03 4.49
N ALA A 335 11.49 -9.53 4.99
CA ALA A 335 10.43 -10.36 5.56
C ALA A 335 9.25 -10.50 4.59
N ASN A 336 9.34 -11.41 3.61
CA ASN A 336 8.16 -11.80 2.82
C ASN A 336 7.16 -12.52 3.74
N THR A 337 6.06 -11.85 4.10
CA THR A 337 5.10 -12.34 5.10
C THR A 337 4.46 -13.67 4.71
N CYS A 338 4.26 -13.91 3.42
CA CYS A 338 3.69 -15.15 2.89
C CYS A 338 4.64 -16.33 3.02
N VAL A 339 5.88 -16.19 2.55
CA VAL A 339 6.91 -17.25 2.63
C VAL A 339 7.27 -17.54 4.08
N HIS A 340 7.40 -16.51 4.93
CA HIS A 340 7.74 -16.71 6.34
C HIS A 340 6.61 -17.38 7.13
N TYR A 341 5.34 -17.07 6.82
CA TYR A 341 4.21 -17.76 7.45
C TYR A 341 4.13 -19.22 6.98
N ALA A 342 4.25 -19.46 5.68
CA ALA A 342 4.33 -20.81 5.12
C ALA A 342 5.49 -21.61 5.74
N ALA A 343 6.64 -20.96 5.97
CA ALA A 343 7.80 -21.56 6.61
C ALA A 343 7.54 -22.05 8.03
N LYS A 344 6.76 -21.30 8.81
CA LYS A 344 6.37 -21.77 10.16
C LYS A 344 5.57 -23.06 10.10
N ILE A 345 4.75 -23.25 9.07
CA ILE A 345 3.91 -24.44 8.90
C ILE A 345 4.76 -25.63 8.43
N TRP A 346 5.51 -25.51 7.33
CA TRP A 346 6.28 -26.65 6.82
C TRP A 346 7.42 -27.06 7.77
N ARG A 347 8.00 -26.12 8.52
CA ARG A 347 8.95 -26.45 9.61
C ARG A 347 8.28 -27.17 10.76
N GLY A 348 7.03 -26.84 11.07
CA GLY A 348 6.22 -27.55 12.06
C GLY A 348 5.86 -28.98 11.63
N LEU A 349 6.01 -29.31 10.35
CA LEU A 349 5.86 -30.63 9.75
C LEU A 349 7.21 -31.35 9.54
N ASP A 350 8.32 -30.78 10.02
CA ASP A 350 9.68 -31.29 9.80
C ASP A 350 10.04 -31.48 8.31
N ILE A 351 9.48 -30.66 7.42
CA ILE A 351 9.81 -30.67 6.00
C ILE A 351 11.18 -29.99 5.79
N GLU A 352 12.07 -30.67 5.08
CA GLU A 352 13.41 -30.17 4.78
C GLU A 352 13.37 -29.04 3.75
N GLU A 353 14.10 -27.95 4.04
CA GLU A 353 14.25 -26.83 3.13
C GLU A 353 15.40 -27.10 2.15
N THR A 354 15.08 -27.13 0.86
CA THR A 354 16.02 -27.53 -0.19
C THR A 354 16.54 -26.35 -0.99
N ARG A 355 17.59 -26.57 -1.79
CA ARG A 355 18.08 -25.60 -2.76
C ARG A 355 17.04 -25.29 -3.84
N ASP A 356 16.28 -26.31 -4.27
CA ASP A 356 15.19 -26.12 -5.24
C ASP A 356 14.10 -25.18 -4.69
N LEU A 357 13.78 -25.27 -3.39
CA LEU A 357 12.88 -24.34 -2.73
C LEU A 357 13.42 -22.91 -2.73
N ALA A 358 14.70 -22.73 -2.40
CA ALA A 358 15.35 -21.43 -2.45
C ALA A 358 15.33 -20.84 -3.86
N ASP A 359 15.72 -21.63 -4.85
CA ASP A 359 15.79 -21.21 -6.25
C ASP A 359 14.40 -20.86 -6.79
N PHE A 360 13.36 -21.59 -6.36
CA PHE A 360 11.96 -21.26 -6.68
C PHE A 360 11.55 -19.90 -6.10
N ILE A 361 11.84 -19.64 -4.83
CA ILE A 361 11.52 -18.36 -4.17
C ILE A 361 12.27 -17.21 -4.88
N ILE A 362 13.58 -17.35 -5.09
CA ILE A 362 14.42 -16.34 -5.72
C ILE A 362 13.93 -16.03 -7.14
N THR A 363 13.67 -17.06 -7.94
CA THR A 363 13.21 -16.91 -9.32
C THR A 363 11.89 -16.13 -9.37
N ASN A 364 10.92 -16.46 -8.50
CA ASN A 364 9.63 -15.78 -8.50
C ASN A 364 9.67 -14.38 -7.84
N LEU A 365 10.67 -14.08 -7.00
CA LEU A 365 10.92 -12.73 -6.49
C LEU A 365 11.56 -11.81 -7.55
N LEU A 366 12.41 -12.34 -8.43
CA LEU A 366 13.18 -11.56 -9.41
C LEU A 366 12.51 -11.47 -10.79
N LYS A 367 11.40 -12.18 -11.02
CA LYS A 367 10.83 -12.47 -12.35
C LYS A 367 10.51 -11.26 -13.24
N ASP A 368 10.08 -10.12 -12.68
CA ASP A 368 9.60 -8.96 -13.45
C ASP A 368 10.21 -7.61 -13.01
N GLY A 369 11.22 -7.64 -12.12
CA GLY A 369 11.84 -6.44 -11.57
C GLY A 369 10.98 -5.67 -10.55
N SER A 370 9.78 -6.14 -10.20
CA SER A 370 8.91 -5.47 -9.22
C SER A 370 9.59 -5.36 -7.85
N SER A 371 10.32 -6.38 -7.41
CA SER A 371 11.05 -6.38 -6.15
C SER A 371 12.12 -5.28 -6.11
N LEU A 372 12.75 -5.00 -7.26
CA LEU A 372 13.73 -3.93 -7.41
C LEU A 372 13.04 -2.56 -7.38
N GLU A 373 11.93 -2.40 -8.10
CA GLU A 373 11.15 -1.17 -8.10
C GLU A 373 10.56 -0.88 -6.71
N TYR A 374 10.10 -1.91 -6.02
CA TYR A 374 9.60 -1.86 -4.65
C TYR A 374 10.70 -1.45 -3.66
N ALA A 375 11.93 -1.98 -3.84
CA ALA A 375 13.10 -1.56 -3.06
C ALA A 375 13.47 -0.09 -3.32
N LYS A 376 13.38 0.39 -4.58
CA LYS A 376 13.61 1.79 -4.98
C LYS A 376 12.60 2.74 -4.31
N GLN A 377 11.32 2.40 -4.35
CA GLN A 377 10.25 3.19 -3.74
C GLN A 377 10.39 3.31 -2.21
N ASN A 378 11.02 2.32 -1.56
CA ASN A 378 11.17 2.25 -0.12
C ASN A 378 12.62 2.44 0.37
N ALA A 379 13.43 3.20 -0.39
CA ALA A 379 14.85 3.44 -0.13
C ALA A 379 15.19 4.04 1.26
N LYS A 380 14.22 4.62 1.96
CA LYS A 380 14.41 5.21 3.31
C LYS A 380 14.49 4.16 4.43
N TYR A 381 14.16 2.90 4.15
CA TYR A 381 14.14 1.77 5.09
C TYR A 381 15.20 0.71 4.69
N ASP A 382 14.94 -0.59 4.89
CA ASP A 382 15.87 -1.68 4.51
C ASP A 382 16.17 -1.78 3.01
N GLY A 383 15.40 -1.08 2.17
CA GLY A 383 15.69 -0.91 0.75
C GLY A 383 17.06 -0.30 0.47
N ARG A 384 17.63 0.50 1.40
CA ARG A 384 18.96 1.08 1.24
C ARG A 384 20.07 0.04 1.13
N ARG A 385 19.96 -1.12 1.81
CA ARG A 385 20.96 -2.19 1.73
C ARG A 385 20.88 -2.90 0.38
N ALA A 386 19.67 -3.27 -0.05
CA ALA A 386 19.41 -3.85 -1.37
C ALA A 386 19.89 -2.93 -2.52
N LEU A 387 19.62 -1.62 -2.40
CA LEU A 387 20.04 -0.61 -3.37
C LEU A 387 21.55 -0.34 -3.34
N THR A 388 22.24 -0.64 -2.23
CA THR A 388 23.70 -0.52 -2.17
C THR A 388 24.35 -1.62 -3.00
N SER A 389 23.90 -2.88 -2.87
CA SER A 389 24.39 -3.99 -3.71
C SER A 389 24.11 -3.75 -5.20
N TYR A 390 22.90 -3.27 -5.52
CA TYR A 390 22.52 -2.82 -6.87
C TYR A 390 23.50 -1.83 -7.50
N LEU A 391 23.98 -0.84 -6.74
CA LEU A 391 24.91 0.19 -7.23
C LEU A 391 26.37 -0.29 -7.32
N MET A 392 26.75 -1.33 -6.58
CA MET A 392 28.16 -1.78 -6.48
C MET A 392 28.54 -2.88 -7.48
N GLU A 393 27.61 -3.76 -7.83
CA GLU A 393 27.91 -4.98 -8.63
C GLU A 393 27.33 -4.99 -10.04
N GLY A 394 26.57 -3.93 -10.41
CA GLY A 394 26.11 -3.71 -11.78
C GLY A 394 24.60 -3.89 -11.96
N ASP A 395 23.82 -2.97 -11.41
CA ASP A 395 22.37 -2.85 -11.64
C ASP A 395 21.66 -4.13 -11.17
N GLU A 396 20.95 -4.82 -12.06
CA GLU A 396 20.15 -6.02 -11.74
C GLU A 396 20.95 -7.19 -11.16
N VAL A 397 22.24 -7.32 -11.50
CA VAL A 397 23.09 -8.43 -11.00
C VAL A 397 23.29 -8.33 -9.50
N GLY A 398 23.67 -7.15 -8.99
CA GLY A 398 23.92 -6.95 -7.56
C GLY A 398 22.65 -7.03 -6.71
N PHE A 399 21.50 -6.64 -7.27
CA PHE A 399 20.23 -6.84 -6.59
C PHE A 399 19.83 -8.32 -6.53
N GLY A 400 20.05 -9.07 -7.62
CA GLY A 400 19.82 -10.50 -7.66
C GLY A 400 20.66 -11.27 -6.64
N GLU A 401 21.94 -10.92 -6.49
CA GLU A 401 22.83 -11.50 -5.47
C GLU A 401 22.35 -11.17 -4.04
N TYR A 402 21.94 -9.94 -3.78
CA TYR A 402 21.36 -9.56 -2.49
C TYR A 402 20.09 -10.35 -2.14
N VAL A 403 19.16 -10.52 -3.08
CA VAL A 403 17.94 -11.32 -2.88
C VAL A 403 18.30 -12.78 -2.61
N LYS A 404 19.23 -13.33 -3.39
CA LYS A 404 19.73 -14.70 -3.21
C LYS A 404 20.31 -14.89 -1.81
N ASP A 405 21.26 -14.05 -1.40
CA ASP A 405 21.90 -14.16 -0.08
C ASP A 405 20.88 -14.03 1.05
N THR A 406 19.90 -13.14 0.89
CA THR A 406 18.82 -12.98 1.86
C THR A 406 17.99 -14.26 1.99
N VAL A 407 17.52 -14.83 0.89
CA VAL A 407 16.71 -16.07 0.90
C VAL A 407 17.51 -17.23 1.51
N TYR A 408 18.75 -17.43 1.07
CA TYR A 408 19.62 -18.49 1.62
C TYR A 408 19.92 -18.30 3.11
N SER A 409 20.00 -17.06 3.60
CA SER A 409 20.20 -16.79 5.03
C SER A 409 18.99 -17.10 5.91
N GLN A 410 17.80 -17.18 5.31
CA GLN A 410 16.52 -17.37 6.00
C GLN A 410 16.00 -18.81 5.95
N LEU A 411 16.60 -19.65 5.10
CA LEU A 411 16.30 -21.07 4.97
C LEU A 411 17.37 -21.95 5.65
N TYR A 412 16.94 -22.99 6.33
CA TYR A 412 17.74 -24.05 6.94
C TYR A 412 18.08 -25.14 5.91
N ILE A 413 18.88 -24.76 4.93
CA ILE A 413 19.32 -25.69 3.87
C ILE A 413 20.53 -26.46 4.37
N ASN A 414 20.42 -27.79 4.43
CA ASN A 414 21.56 -28.63 4.79
C ASN A 414 22.66 -28.52 3.71
N PRO A 415 23.96 -28.42 4.11
CA PRO A 415 25.09 -28.21 3.20
C PRO A 415 25.21 -29.21 2.04
#